data_AF-A0ABD5QN48-F1
#
_entry.id   AF-A0ABD5QN48-F1
#
_cell.length_a   1.000
_cell.length_b   1.000
_cell.length_c   1.000
_cell.angle_alpha   90.00
_cell.angle_beta   90.00
_cell.angle_gamma   90.00
#
_symmetry.space_group_name_H-M   'P 1'
#
loop_
_entity.id
_entity.type
_entity.pdbx_description
1 polymer ?
#
loop_
_entity_poly.entity_id
_entity_poly.type
_entity_poly.pdbx_seq_one_letter_code
_entity_poly.pdbx_strand_id
1 'polypeptide(L)'
;MSEYFEYPAETGDQSGSSLSWDSIRELLEQSDDREKQRLQEELERIEEQIEHREALYREAVERIQSQIDRYTSTLQTLYNRSFGGGSDAREPVKEALSDLYDDLQREKRQHWQDRQSLEQERREILRQLDELDDAAPLDAFL
;
A
#
# COMPACT_ATOMS: atom_id res chain seq x y z
N MET A 1 -2.09 -60.39 35.08
CA MET A 1 -2.59 -59.01 35.09
C MET A 1 -2.33 -58.38 33.73
N SER A 2 -3.27 -58.56 32.81
CA SER A 2 -3.51 -57.67 31.68
C SER A 2 -5.02 -57.60 31.57
N GLU A 3 -5.57 -56.49 32.03
CA GLU A 3 -6.99 -56.20 32.02
C GLU A 3 -7.34 -55.78 30.58
N TYR A 4 -7.98 -56.68 29.85
CA TYR A 4 -8.51 -56.38 28.52
C TYR A 4 -9.78 -55.54 28.74
N PHE A 5 -9.71 -54.26 28.39
CA PHE A 5 -10.86 -53.37 28.43
C PHE A 5 -11.75 -53.70 27.23
N GLU A 6 -12.73 -54.56 27.46
CA GLU A 6 -13.73 -54.95 26.48
C GLU A 6 -14.72 -53.79 26.33
N TYR A 7 -14.60 -53.04 25.24
CA TYR A 7 -15.58 -52.02 24.91
C TYR A 7 -16.88 -52.70 24.51
N PRO A 8 -18.02 -52.39 25.16
CA PRO A 8 -19.30 -52.90 24.74
C PRO A 8 -19.57 -52.39 23.32
N ALA A 9 -19.89 -53.32 22.42
CA ALA A 9 -20.43 -53.03 21.10
C ALA A 9 -21.81 -52.36 21.28
N GLU A 10 -21.80 -51.07 21.60
CA GLU A 10 -22.99 -50.26 21.51
C GLU A 10 -23.30 -50.07 20.03
N THR A 11 -24.40 -50.68 19.61
CA THR A 11 -25.14 -50.36 18.40
C THR A 11 -25.66 -48.92 18.51
N GLY A 12 -24.76 -47.97 18.38
CA GLY A 12 -25.06 -46.57 18.14
C GLY A 12 -25.20 -46.37 16.66
N ASP A 13 -26.44 -46.15 16.22
CA ASP A 13 -26.83 -45.58 14.94
C ASP A 13 -25.79 -44.54 14.48
N GLN A 14 -24.91 -44.94 13.55
CA GLN A 14 -24.01 -44.02 12.87
C GLN A 14 -24.80 -43.18 11.86
N SER A 15 -25.76 -42.41 12.35
CA SER A 15 -26.21 -41.19 11.70
C SER A 15 -25.31 -40.04 12.17
N GLY A 16 -24.00 -40.26 12.04
CA GLY A 16 -23.02 -39.19 12.13
C GLY A 16 -23.12 -38.44 10.82
N SER A 17 -23.59 -37.19 10.87
CA SER A 17 -23.50 -36.22 9.77
C SER A 17 -22.03 -36.03 9.38
N SER A 18 -21.48 -37.00 8.66
CA SER A 18 -20.12 -37.00 8.17
C SER A 18 -20.12 -36.11 6.95
N LEU A 19 -19.58 -34.90 7.10
CA LEU A 19 -19.21 -34.08 5.94
C LEU A 19 -18.42 -35.00 4.99
N SER A 20 -18.93 -35.18 3.77
CA SER A 20 -18.20 -35.92 2.74
C SER A 20 -16.88 -35.19 2.49
N TRP A 21 -15.81 -35.92 2.17
CA TRP A 21 -14.56 -35.31 1.70
C TRP A 21 -14.81 -34.34 0.53
N ASP A 22 -15.81 -34.60 -0.30
CA ASP A 22 -16.24 -33.70 -1.38
C ASP A 22 -16.84 -32.39 -0.83
N SER A 23 -17.63 -32.45 0.25
CA SER A 23 -18.19 -31.27 0.91
C SER A 23 -17.09 -30.45 1.61
N ILE A 24 -16.04 -31.10 2.12
CA ILE A 24 -14.88 -30.41 2.69
C ILE A 24 -14.10 -29.71 1.57
N ARG A 25 -13.89 -30.36 0.42
CA ARG A 25 -13.22 -29.77 -0.76
C ARG A 25 -13.99 -28.56 -1.28
N GLU A 26 -15.30 -28.68 -1.47
CA GLU A 26 -16.16 -27.57 -1.94
C GLU A 26 -16.12 -26.37 -0.98
N LEU A 27 -16.07 -26.60 0.34
CA LEU A 27 -15.92 -25.53 1.34
C LEU A 27 -14.54 -24.86 1.28
N LEU A 28 -13.47 -25.62 1.03
CA LEU A 28 -12.12 -25.09 0.90
C LEU A 28 -11.97 -24.26 -0.39
N GLU A 29 -12.43 -24.77 -1.54
CA GLU A 29 -12.44 -24.02 -2.80
C GLU A 29 -13.24 -22.71 -2.68
N GLN A 30 -14.43 -22.77 -2.07
CA GLN A 30 -15.21 -21.56 -1.83
C GLN A 30 -14.52 -20.57 -0.88
N SER A 31 -13.73 -21.07 0.08
CA SER A 31 -12.95 -20.22 0.99
C SER A 31 -11.81 -19.54 0.23
N ASP A 32 -11.09 -20.27 -0.61
CA ASP A 32 -9.97 -19.75 -1.40
C ASP A 32 -10.46 -18.72 -2.43
N ASP A 33 -11.60 -18.95 -3.08
CA ASP A 33 -12.21 -17.99 -4.01
C ASP A 33 -12.55 -16.66 -3.32
N ARG A 34 -13.13 -16.73 -2.12
CA ARG A 34 -13.44 -15.52 -1.32
C ARG A 34 -12.18 -14.79 -0.91
N GLU A 35 -11.15 -15.52 -0.54
CA GLU A 35 -9.85 -14.97 -0.16
C GLU A 35 -9.18 -14.28 -1.35
N LYS A 36 -9.16 -14.91 -2.53
CA LYS A 36 -8.66 -14.31 -3.77
C LYS A 36 -9.41 -13.04 -4.12
N GLN A 37 -10.74 -13.07 -4.04
CA GLN A 37 -11.55 -11.88 -4.30
C GLN A 37 -11.20 -10.73 -3.34
N ARG A 38 -11.05 -11.02 -2.05
CA ARG A 38 -10.65 -10.03 -1.05
C ARG A 38 -9.28 -9.42 -1.35
N LEU A 39 -8.31 -10.24 -1.71
CA LEU A 39 -6.95 -9.81 -2.06
C LEU A 39 -6.93 -8.98 -3.35
N GLN A 40 -7.76 -9.33 -4.35
CA GLN A 40 -7.92 -8.54 -5.57
C GLN A 40 -8.52 -7.15 -5.28
N GLU A 41 -9.57 -7.07 -4.45
CA GLU A 41 -10.13 -5.80 -4.02
C GLU A 41 -9.11 -4.94 -3.26
N GLU A 42 -8.26 -5.56 -2.45
CA GLU A 42 -7.20 -4.87 -1.72
C GLU A 42 -6.11 -4.36 -2.66
N LEU A 43 -5.76 -5.14 -3.69
CA LEU A 43 -4.83 -4.75 -4.75
C LEU A 43 -5.34 -3.52 -5.51
N GLU A 44 -6.60 -3.52 -5.94
CA GLU A 44 -7.24 -2.38 -6.61
C GLU A 44 -7.18 -1.13 -5.75
N ARG A 45 -7.50 -1.25 -4.45
CA ARG A 45 -7.41 -0.12 -3.50
C ARG A 45 -5.99 0.43 -3.39
N ILE A 46 -4.96 -0.42 -3.39
CA ILE A 46 -3.57 0.05 -3.34
C ILE A 46 -3.21 0.78 -4.63
N GLU A 47 -3.65 0.29 -5.79
CA GLU A 47 -3.41 0.95 -7.07
C GLU A 47 -4.08 2.34 -7.11
N GLU A 48 -5.33 2.45 -6.66
CA GLU A 48 -6.00 3.75 -6.48
C GLU A 48 -5.25 4.68 -5.51
N GLN A 49 -4.72 4.14 -4.41
CA GLN A 49 -3.93 4.93 -3.45
C GLN A 49 -2.62 5.45 -4.05
N ILE A 50 -1.94 4.64 -4.87
CA ILE A 50 -0.72 5.05 -5.58
C ILE A 50 -1.04 6.22 -6.50
N GLU A 51 -2.08 6.10 -7.33
CA GLU A 51 -2.50 7.15 -8.25
C GLU A 51 -2.91 8.43 -7.52
N HIS A 52 -3.70 8.29 -6.47
CA HIS A 52 -4.15 9.43 -5.67
C HIS A 52 -2.98 10.17 -5.02
N ARG A 53 -2.03 9.45 -4.42
CA ARG A 53 -0.84 10.05 -3.81
C ARG A 53 0.09 10.68 -4.84
N GLU A 54 0.21 10.11 -6.03
CA GLU A 54 0.95 10.73 -7.14
C GLU A 54 0.33 12.07 -7.56
N ALA A 55 -1.00 12.14 -7.63
CA ALA A 55 -1.70 13.39 -7.93
C ALA A 55 -1.47 14.46 -6.85
N LEU A 56 -1.58 14.08 -5.57
CA LEU A 56 -1.32 15.00 -4.44
C LEU A 56 0.13 15.50 -4.43
N TYR A 57 1.09 14.60 -4.66
CA TYR A 57 2.50 14.97 -4.77
C TYR A 57 2.74 15.97 -5.90
N ARG A 58 2.15 15.73 -7.08
CA ARG A 58 2.27 16.65 -8.21
C ARG A 58 1.71 18.03 -7.89
N GLU A 59 0.51 18.10 -7.30
CA GLU A 59 -0.10 19.35 -6.88
C GLU A 59 0.79 20.09 -5.85
N ALA A 60 1.32 19.38 -4.86
CA ALA A 60 2.21 19.94 -3.86
C ALA A 60 3.49 20.52 -4.48
N VAL A 61 4.14 19.75 -5.38
CA VAL A 61 5.34 20.19 -6.09
C VAL A 61 5.08 21.41 -6.96
N GLU A 62 4.02 21.40 -7.76
CA GLU A 62 3.65 22.53 -8.64
C GLU A 62 3.37 23.80 -7.82
N ARG A 63 2.70 23.66 -6.67
CA ARG A 63 2.44 24.76 -5.74
C ARG A 63 3.75 25.32 -5.17
N ILE A 64 4.65 24.46 -4.69
CA ILE A 64 5.94 24.88 -4.13
C ILE A 64 6.81 25.55 -5.20
N GLN A 65 6.90 24.97 -6.40
CA GLN A 65 7.65 25.53 -7.52
C GLN A 65 7.11 26.91 -7.93
N SER A 66 5.79 27.06 -8.02
CA SER A 66 5.15 28.35 -8.30
C SER A 66 5.49 29.41 -7.25
N GLN A 67 5.65 29.01 -5.98
CA GLN A 67 6.11 29.91 -4.93
C GLN A 67 7.60 30.26 -5.11
N ILE A 68 8.46 29.28 -5.37
CA ILE A 68 9.88 29.49 -5.65
C ILE A 68 10.05 30.50 -6.79
N ASP A 69 9.30 30.37 -7.89
CA ASP A 69 9.38 31.29 -9.03
C ASP A 69 9.00 32.73 -8.64
N ARG A 70 7.94 32.90 -7.85
CA ARG A 70 7.50 34.22 -7.35
C ARG A 70 8.55 34.88 -6.44
N TYR A 71 9.09 34.12 -5.49
CA TYR A 71 10.11 34.64 -4.57
C TYR A 71 11.43 34.90 -5.29
N THR A 72 11.80 34.08 -6.28
CA THR A 72 12.97 34.30 -7.13
C THR A 72 12.83 35.60 -7.94
N SER A 73 11.67 35.83 -8.56
CA SER A 73 11.40 37.08 -9.30
C SER A 73 11.40 38.32 -8.39
N THR A 74 10.85 38.17 -7.18
CA THR A 74 10.89 39.22 -6.14
C THR A 74 12.33 39.54 -5.75
N LEU A 75 13.15 38.52 -5.50
CA LEU A 75 14.55 38.67 -5.15
C LEU A 75 15.35 39.35 -6.27
N GLN A 76 15.15 38.96 -7.53
CA GLN A 76 15.76 39.60 -8.68
C GLN A 76 15.39 41.09 -8.78
N THR A 77 14.12 41.42 -8.54
CA THR A 77 13.65 42.81 -8.52
C THR A 77 14.36 43.63 -7.42
N LEU A 78 14.55 43.04 -6.23
CA LEU A 78 15.28 43.66 -5.13
C LEU A 78 16.79 43.84 -5.43
N TYR A 79 17.39 42.94 -6.21
CA TYR A 79 18.76 43.09 -6.69
C TYR A 79 18.89 44.24 -7.71
N ASN A 80 17.93 44.36 -8.62
CA ASN A 80 17.94 45.38 -9.68
C ASN A 80 17.64 46.81 -9.16
N ARG A 81 16.97 46.94 -8.01
CA ARG A 81 16.65 48.23 -7.38
C ARG A 81 17.85 48.78 -6.58
N SER A 82 18.91 49.16 -7.29
CA SER A 82 20.24 49.45 -6.72
C SER A 82 20.41 50.80 -5.97
N PHE A 83 19.34 51.39 -5.39
CA PHE A 83 19.46 52.60 -4.56
C PHE A 83 18.81 52.39 -3.18
N GLY A 84 19.62 52.10 -2.16
CA GLY A 84 19.35 52.54 -0.78
C GLY A 84 18.79 51.57 0.27
N GLY A 85 18.46 50.31 -0.06
CA GLY A 85 17.90 49.35 0.92
C GLY A 85 18.55 47.97 0.82
N GLY A 86 19.85 47.90 1.10
CA GLY A 86 20.67 46.70 0.91
C GLY A 86 20.53 45.71 2.07
N SER A 87 20.52 44.42 1.75
CA SER A 87 20.51 43.28 2.67
C SER A 87 19.19 43.01 3.42
N ASP A 88 18.69 43.93 4.25
CA ASP A 88 17.58 43.63 5.19
C ASP A 88 16.28 43.19 4.51
N ALA A 89 15.94 43.75 3.34
CA ALA A 89 14.74 43.35 2.60
C ALA A 89 14.93 42.06 1.77
N ARG A 90 16.18 41.64 1.55
CA ARG A 90 16.51 40.46 0.71
C ARG A 90 16.64 39.19 1.52
N GLU A 91 17.15 39.32 2.75
CA GLU A 91 17.36 38.19 3.65
C GLU A 91 16.08 37.37 3.92
N PRO A 92 14.93 37.98 4.26
CA PRO A 92 13.70 37.20 4.47
C PRO A 92 13.22 36.49 3.19
N VAL A 93 13.49 37.05 2.01
CA VAL A 93 13.14 36.42 0.72
C VAL A 93 14.04 35.22 0.43
N LYS A 94 15.33 35.30 0.80
CA LYS A 94 16.26 34.16 0.68
C LYS A 94 15.95 33.06 1.68
N GLU A 95 15.63 33.41 2.92
CA GLU A 95 15.22 32.46 3.95
C GLU A 95 13.97 31.71 3.50
N ALA A 96 12.94 32.43 3.06
CA ALA A 96 11.74 31.82 2.49
C ALA A 96 12.03 30.91 1.27
N LEU A 97 12.96 31.29 0.40
CA LEU A 97 13.40 30.42 -0.70
C LEU A 97 14.08 29.15 -0.20
N SER A 98 14.94 29.26 0.82
CA SER A 98 15.59 28.10 1.44
C SER A 98 14.56 27.14 2.01
N ASP A 99 13.59 27.66 2.76
CA ASP A 99 12.49 26.87 3.33
C ASP A 99 11.69 26.15 2.25
N LEU A 100 11.36 26.84 1.15
CA LEU A 100 10.65 26.23 0.02
C LEU A 100 11.45 25.11 -0.66
N TYR A 101 12.77 25.25 -0.78
CA TYR A 101 13.62 24.18 -1.29
C TYR A 101 13.68 22.99 -0.34
N ASP A 102 13.76 23.23 0.96
CA ASP A 102 13.73 22.17 1.98
C ASP A 102 12.39 21.45 1.99
N ASP A 103 11.29 22.17 1.84
CA ASP A 103 9.95 21.62 1.68
C ASP A 103 9.84 20.76 0.41
N LEU A 104 10.39 21.23 -0.72
CA LEU A 104 10.42 20.44 -1.95
C LEU A 104 11.20 19.12 -1.77
N GLN A 105 12.32 19.16 -1.04
CA GLN A 105 13.11 17.95 -0.77
C GLN A 105 12.40 17.02 0.21
N ARG A 106 11.69 17.57 1.19
CA ARG A 106 10.87 16.81 2.13
C ARG A 106 9.74 16.09 1.41
N GLU A 107 9.03 16.81 0.54
CA GLU A 107 7.94 16.27 -0.27
C GLU A 107 8.40 15.11 -1.15
N LYS A 108 9.55 15.27 -1.82
CA LYS A 108 10.18 14.19 -2.62
C LYS A 108 10.51 12.95 -1.79
N ARG A 109 11.08 13.14 -0.59
CA ARG A 109 11.42 12.01 0.29
C ARG A 109 10.17 11.32 0.79
N GLN A 110 9.16 12.08 1.19
CA GLN A 110 7.88 11.55 1.67
C GLN A 110 7.19 10.74 0.57
N HIS A 111 7.04 11.31 -0.63
CA HIS A 111 6.46 10.62 -1.78
C HIS A 111 7.21 9.32 -2.12
N TRP A 112 8.55 9.34 -2.09
CA TRP A 112 9.33 8.13 -2.32
C TRP A 112 9.05 7.06 -1.27
N GLN A 113 9.03 7.42 0.02
CA GLN A 113 8.73 6.49 1.12
C GLN A 113 7.32 5.91 1.00
N ASP A 114 6.34 6.76 0.74
CA ASP A 114 4.94 6.37 0.55
C ASP A 114 4.80 5.38 -0.61
N ARG A 115 5.45 5.68 -1.74
CA ARG A 115 5.44 4.77 -2.89
C ARG A 115 6.10 3.44 -2.58
N GLN A 116 7.22 3.44 -1.85
CA GLN A 116 7.88 2.19 -1.47
C GLN A 116 7.03 1.33 -0.52
N SER A 117 6.29 1.95 0.41
CA SER A 117 5.36 1.24 1.30
C SER A 117 4.26 0.55 0.50
N LEU A 118 3.57 1.31 -0.36
CA LEU A 118 2.47 0.78 -1.17
C LEU A 118 2.93 -0.30 -2.15
N GLU A 119 4.11 -0.15 -2.76
CA GLU A 119 4.72 -1.18 -3.61
C GLU A 119 5.15 -2.43 -2.84
N GLN A 120 5.48 -2.29 -1.55
CA GLN A 120 5.77 -3.44 -0.70
C GLN A 120 4.47 -4.20 -0.36
N GLU A 121 3.43 -3.48 0.03
CA GLU A 121 2.10 -4.04 0.29
C GLU A 121 1.55 -4.73 -0.97
N ARG A 122 1.67 -4.09 -2.15
CA ARG A 122 1.31 -4.68 -3.44
C ARG A 122 2.02 -6.00 -3.72
N ARG A 123 3.34 -6.05 -3.51
CA ARG A 123 4.13 -7.29 -3.73
C ARG A 123 3.71 -8.40 -2.77
N GLU A 124 3.36 -8.06 -1.54
CA GLU A 124 2.91 -9.03 -0.55
C GLU A 124 1.55 -9.62 -0.92
N ILE A 125 0.59 -8.81 -1.36
CA ILE A 125 -0.72 -9.29 -1.83
C ILE A 125 -0.57 -10.16 -3.08
N LEU A 126 0.27 -9.76 -4.03
CA LEU A 126 0.54 -10.57 -5.22
C LEU A 126 1.16 -11.93 -4.86
N ARG A 127 2.04 -11.98 -3.85
CA ARG A 127 2.59 -13.23 -3.34
C ARG A 127 1.51 -14.10 -2.69
N GLN A 128 0.59 -13.52 -1.92
CA GLN A 128 -0.52 -14.26 -1.32
C GLN A 128 -1.49 -14.82 -2.38
N LEU A 129 -1.75 -14.06 -3.45
CA LEU A 129 -2.53 -14.55 -4.59
C LEU A 129 -1.85 -15.73 -5.28
N ASP A 130 -0.55 -15.62 -5.54
CA ASP A 130 0.26 -16.70 -6.14
C ASP A 130 0.25 -17.96 -5.25
N GLU A 131 0.38 -17.81 -3.94
CA GLU A 131 0.29 -18.92 -2.98
C GLU A 131 -1.08 -19.60 -3.00
N LEU A 132 -2.19 -18.86 -3.18
CA LEU A 132 -3.54 -19.43 -3.32
C LEU A 132 -3.78 -20.07 -4.69
N ASP A 133 -3.04 -19.66 -5.72
CA ASP A 133 -3.05 -20.30 -7.04
C ASP A 133 -2.24 -21.61 -7.02
N ASP A 134 -1.09 -21.63 -6.34
CA ASP A 134 -0.25 -22.82 -6.16
C ASP A 134 -0.81 -23.83 -5.15
N ALA A 135 -1.57 -23.37 -4.15
CA ALA A 135 -2.26 -24.23 -3.18
C ALA A 135 -3.54 -24.87 -3.73
N ALA A 136 -4.01 -24.45 -4.91
CA ALA A 136 -5.11 -25.10 -5.58
C ALA A 136 -4.77 -26.59 -5.81
N PRO A 137 -5.65 -27.54 -5.43
CA PRO A 137 -5.33 -28.95 -5.48
C PRO A 137 -4.94 -29.37 -6.91
N LEU A 138 -3.74 -29.94 -7.03
CA LEU A 138 -3.08 -30.43 -8.25
C LEU A 138 -3.82 -31.56 -9.00
N ASP A 139 -5.14 -31.70 -8.83
CA ASP A 139 -5.98 -32.69 -9.52
C ASP A 139 -6.49 -32.16 -10.89
N ALA A 140 -6.11 -30.94 -11.31
CA ALA A 140 -6.48 -30.40 -12.63
C ALA A 140 -5.53 -30.81 -13.78
N PHE A 141 -4.46 -31.58 -13.51
CA PHE A 141 -3.42 -31.88 -14.51
C PHE A 141 -3.08 -33.36 -14.79
N LEU A 142 -3.77 -34.35 -14.21
CA LEU A 142 -3.61 -35.78 -14.58
C LEU A 142 -4.92 -36.56 -14.40
#